data_AF-A0A4Z0VUE8-F1
#
_entry.id   AF-A0A4Z0VUE8-F1
#
_cell.length_a   1.000
_cell.length_b   1.000
_cell.length_c   1.000
_cell.angle_alpha   90.00
_cell.angle_beta   90.00
_cell.angle_gamma   90.00
#
_symmetry.space_group_name_H-M   'P 1'
#
loop_
_entity.id
_entity.type
_entity.pdbx_description
1 polymer ?
#
loop_
_entity_poly.entity_id
_entity_poly.type
_entity_poly.pdbx_seq_one_letter_code
_entity_poly.pdbx_strand_id
1 'polypeptide(L)'
;MIYGLLFLAIGVLLIFGVFDDKNIWEYIWPLFILIPGLSMEIDFFEKKNSNDAGELVPAGILIILGTFFYFNIFTDFRYMDILWPIFILAPAFGLFQLYFFGKRERGLFVPIGILSVIGLIFLLTNLTTTEVGGALIGFIFILMGLLILFKRRK
;
A
#
# COMPACT_ATOMS: atom_id res chain seq x y z
N MET A 1 2.51 20.86 11.20
CA MET A 1 3.77 20.14 10.85
C MET A 1 3.54 19.06 9.80
N ILE A 2 2.53 18.17 9.96
CA ILE A 2 2.26 17.05 9.04
C ILE A 2 1.90 17.50 7.61
N TYR A 3 0.99 18.46 7.44
CA TYR A 3 0.69 19.03 6.11
C TYR A 3 1.92 19.64 5.42
N GLY A 4 2.83 20.25 6.19
CA GLY A 4 4.09 20.78 5.67
C GLY A 4 5.05 19.68 5.18
N LEU A 5 5.10 18.54 5.87
CA LEU A 5 5.86 17.37 5.42
C LEU A 5 5.27 16.78 4.13
N LEU A 6 3.95 16.79 4.02
CA LEU A 6 3.22 16.36 2.83
C LEU A 6 3.53 17.23 1.62
N PHE A 7 3.43 18.55 1.77
CA PHE A 7 3.81 19.50 0.72
C PHE A 7 5.29 19.41 0.35
N LEU A 8 6.17 19.11 1.31
CA LEU A 8 7.59 18.90 1.06
C LEU A 8 7.83 17.61 0.27
N ALA A 9 7.17 16.50 0.62
CA ALA A 9 7.25 15.25 -0.12
C ALA A 9 6.73 15.40 -1.56
N ILE A 10 5.60 16.10 -1.73
CA ILE A 10 5.03 16.41 -3.05
C ILE A 10 5.99 17.30 -3.85
N GLY A 11 6.57 18.34 -3.23
CA GLY A 11 7.52 19.23 -3.88
C GLY A 11 8.80 18.52 -4.35
N VAL A 12 9.33 17.60 -3.54
CA VAL A 12 10.49 16.77 -3.91
C VAL A 12 10.15 15.87 -5.09
N LEU A 13 9.00 15.20 -5.08
CA LEU A 13 8.55 14.35 -6.18
C LEU A 13 8.37 15.14 -7.50
N LEU A 14 7.84 16.36 -7.44
CA LEU A 14 7.69 17.22 -8.61
C LEU A 14 9.05 17.69 -9.17
N ILE A 15 10.03 17.98 -8.32
CA ILE A 15 11.38 18.35 -8.76
C ILE A 15 12.04 17.18 -9.50
N PHE A 16 11.84 15.93 -9.04
CA PHE A 16 12.35 14.76 -9.77
C PHE A 16 11.74 14.61 -11.16
N GLY A 17 10.47 14.98 -11.33
CA GLY A 17 9.80 15.01 -12.65
C GLY A 17 10.35 16.05 -13.63
N VAL A 18 11.14 17.04 -13.19
CA VAL A 18 11.82 18.02 -14.06
C VAL A 18 13.09 17.42 -14.70
N PHE A 19 13.70 16.42 -14.06
CA PHE A 19 14.94 15.78 -14.54
C PHE A 19 14.68 14.57 -15.43
N ASP A 20 13.42 14.15 -15.55
CA ASP A 20 13.01 13.05 -16.40
C ASP A 20 12.35 13.62 -17.67
N ASP A 21 12.62 13.03 -18.84
CA ASP A 21 12.08 13.49 -20.14
C ASP A 21 10.59 13.11 -20.32
N LYS A 22 9.95 12.70 -19.22
CA LYS A 22 8.54 12.29 -19.16
C LYS A 22 7.63 13.50 -19.06
N ASN A 23 6.42 13.33 -19.55
CA ASN A 23 5.41 14.37 -19.45
C ASN A 23 5.12 14.65 -17.96
N ILE A 24 5.21 15.91 -17.55
CA ILE A 24 4.91 16.38 -16.18
C ILE A 24 3.53 15.87 -15.72
N TRP A 25 2.59 15.72 -16.66
CA TRP A 25 1.27 15.16 -16.39
C TRP A 25 1.31 13.76 -15.75
N GLU A 26 2.29 12.93 -16.08
CA GLU A 26 2.46 11.58 -15.51
C GLU A 26 2.70 11.63 -14.00
N TYR A 27 3.42 12.65 -13.52
CA TYR A 27 3.69 12.82 -12.09
C TYR A 27 2.56 13.49 -11.32
N ILE A 28 1.67 14.21 -12.02
CA ILE A 28 0.57 14.96 -11.42
C ILE A 28 -0.64 14.06 -11.17
N TRP A 29 -1.01 13.19 -12.10
CA TRP A 29 -2.27 12.47 -11.99
C TRP A 29 -2.41 11.57 -10.74
N PRO A 30 -1.36 10.88 -10.24
CA PRO A 30 -1.48 10.09 -9.01
C PRO A 30 -1.70 10.95 -7.77
N LEU A 31 -1.32 12.24 -7.79
CA LEU A 31 -1.64 13.16 -6.70
C LEU A 31 -3.14 13.33 -6.51
N PHE A 32 -3.92 13.33 -7.59
CA PHE A 32 -5.38 13.42 -7.49
C PHE A 32 -6.00 12.20 -6.78
N ILE A 33 -5.27 11.09 -6.68
CA ILE A 33 -5.67 9.90 -5.92
C ILE A 33 -5.09 9.98 -4.51
N LEU A 34 -3.81 10.31 -4.38
CA LEU A 34 -3.09 10.29 -3.11
C LEU A 34 -3.52 11.40 -2.15
N ILE A 35 -3.72 12.63 -2.66
CA ILE A 35 -4.12 13.79 -1.85
C ILE A 35 -5.45 13.56 -1.12
N PRO A 36 -6.56 13.16 -1.80
CA PRO A 36 -7.82 12.91 -1.09
C PRO A 36 -7.72 11.75 -0.10
N GLY A 37 -6.93 10.71 -0.41
CA GLY A 37 -6.68 9.61 0.51
C GLY A 37 -6.01 10.08 1.80
N LEU A 38 -4.93 10.86 1.67
CA LEU A 38 -4.21 11.42 2.82
C LEU A 38 -5.03 12.46 3.58
N SER A 39 -5.83 13.30 2.90
CA SER A 39 -6.68 14.26 3.60
C SER A 39 -7.72 13.54 4.47
N MET A 40 -8.36 12.49 3.95
CA MET A 40 -9.31 11.68 4.72
C MET A 40 -8.65 10.99 5.92
N GLU A 41 -7.43 10.45 5.74
CA GLU A 41 -6.68 9.84 6.83
C GLU A 41 -6.31 10.86 7.93
N ILE A 42 -5.85 12.04 7.55
CA ILE A 42 -5.49 13.09 8.51
C ILE A 42 -6.73 13.60 9.23
N ASP A 43 -7.83 13.86 8.52
CA ASP A 43 -9.10 14.31 9.10
C ASP A 43 -9.59 13.35 10.19
N PHE A 44 -9.45 12.03 9.97
CA PHE A 44 -9.78 11.02 10.97
C PHE A 44 -8.89 11.12 12.22
N PHE A 45 -7.57 11.24 12.05
CA PHE A 45 -6.63 11.30 13.17
C PHE A 45 -6.72 12.62 13.95
N GLU A 46 -7.04 13.73 13.29
CA GLU A 46 -7.23 15.03 13.92
C GLU A 46 -8.53 15.09 14.71
N LYS A 47 -9.63 14.58 14.16
CA LYS A 47 -10.94 14.59 14.84
C LYS A 47 -11.02 13.51 15.93
N LYS A 48 -10.15 12.49 15.91
CA LYS A 48 -10.08 11.34 16.84
C LYS A 48 -11.47 10.75 17.14
N ASN A 49 -12.36 10.78 16.15
CA ASN A 49 -13.76 10.44 16.33
C ASN A 49 -14.01 9.00 15.87
N SER A 50 -14.18 8.09 16.82
CA SER A 50 -14.39 6.66 16.56
C SER A 50 -15.71 6.32 15.84
N ASN A 51 -16.60 7.31 15.61
CA ASN A 51 -17.83 7.12 14.84
C ASN A 51 -17.64 7.26 13.32
N ASP A 52 -16.62 7.98 12.87
CA ASP A 52 -16.38 8.24 11.43
C ASP A 52 -15.33 7.31 10.82
N ALA A 53 -14.99 6.22 11.51
CA ALA A 53 -13.97 5.29 11.08
C ALA A 53 -14.23 4.66 9.70
N GLY A 54 -15.48 4.70 9.21
CA GLY A 54 -15.82 4.29 7.85
C GLY A 54 -15.07 5.06 6.76
N GLU A 55 -14.64 6.29 7.04
CA GLU A 55 -13.84 7.13 6.14
C GLU A 55 -12.41 6.59 5.93
N LEU A 56 -11.90 5.77 6.85
CA LEU A 56 -10.58 5.16 6.72
C LEU A 56 -10.50 4.12 5.60
N VAL A 57 -11.62 3.52 5.23
CA VAL A 57 -11.65 2.52 4.15
C VAL A 57 -11.30 3.16 2.80
N PRO A 58 -12.05 4.18 2.32
CA PRO A 58 -11.67 4.88 1.10
C PRO A 58 -10.32 5.60 1.22
N ALA A 59 -9.97 6.14 2.40
CA ALA A 59 -8.66 6.75 2.63
C ALA A 59 -7.51 5.77 2.36
N GLY A 60 -7.53 4.61 3.02
CA GLY A 60 -6.50 3.58 2.88
C GLY A 60 -6.40 3.02 1.47
N ILE A 61 -7.53 2.84 0.78
CA ILE A 61 -7.54 2.40 -0.63
C ILE A 61 -6.82 3.44 -1.51
N LEU A 62 -7.20 4.71 -1.39
CA LEU A 62 -6.63 5.79 -2.19
C LEU A 62 -5.13 5.98 -1.94
N ILE A 63 -4.68 5.82 -0.70
CA ILE A 63 -3.25 5.95 -0.36
C ILE A 63 -2.43 4.82 -0.98
N ILE A 64 -2.90 3.57 -0.84
CA ILE A 64 -2.20 2.41 -1.41
C ILE A 64 -2.17 2.50 -2.93
N LEU A 65 -3.29 2.84 -3.57
CA LEU A 65 -3.36 2.97 -5.03
C LEU A 65 -2.55 4.16 -5.55
N GLY A 66 -2.65 5.32 -4.90
CA GLY A 66 -1.87 6.51 -5.27
C GLY A 66 -0.36 6.26 -5.19
N THR A 67 0.08 5.58 -4.13
CA THR A 67 1.49 5.19 -3.94
C THR A 67 1.90 4.14 -4.97
N PHE A 68 1.03 3.17 -5.26
CA PHE A 68 1.27 2.15 -6.28
C PHE A 68 1.44 2.75 -7.67
N PHE A 69 0.60 3.71 -8.05
CA PHE A 69 0.72 4.38 -9.34
C PHE A 69 1.99 5.22 -9.44
N TYR A 70 2.40 5.89 -8.35
CA TYR A 70 3.70 6.54 -8.29
C TYR A 70 4.85 5.57 -8.53
N PHE A 71 4.83 4.43 -7.85
CA PHE A 71 5.84 3.38 -8.06
C PHE A 71 5.88 2.92 -9.53
N ASN A 72 4.73 2.79 -10.19
CA ASN A 72 4.67 2.43 -11.60
C ASN A 72 5.28 3.50 -12.51
N ILE A 73 5.04 4.78 -12.26
CA ILE A 73 5.64 5.87 -13.07
C ILE A 73 7.17 5.85 -12.97
N PHE A 74 7.70 5.66 -11.75
CA PHE A 74 9.15 5.55 -11.53
C PHE A 74 9.77 4.31 -12.16
N THR A 75 8.96 3.28 -12.45
CA THR A 75 9.42 2.02 -13.04
C THR A 75 8.94 1.84 -14.48
N ASP A 76 8.42 2.89 -15.11
CA ASP A 76 7.89 2.85 -16.48
C ASP A 76 6.83 1.76 -16.70
N PHE A 77 6.00 1.54 -15.68
CA PHE A 77 4.96 0.51 -15.63
C PHE A 77 5.47 -0.93 -15.83
N ARG A 78 6.79 -1.14 -15.73
CA ARG A 78 7.44 -2.43 -15.97
C ARG A 78 7.00 -3.54 -15.02
N TYR A 79 6.55 -3.18 -13.82
CA TYR A 79 6.13 -4.14 -12.79
C TYR A 79 4.60 -4.17 -12.60
N MET A 80 3.82 -3.52 -13.46
CA MET A 80 2.35 -3.47 -13.33
C MET A 80 1.74 -4.87 -13.42
N ASP A 81 2.27 -5.70 -14.32
CA ASP A 81 1.89 -7.11 -14.53
C ASP A 81 2.24 -8.01 -13.34
N ILE A 82 3.23 -7.64 -12.54
CA ILE A 82 3.61 -8.38 -11.33
C ILE A 82 2.83 -7.89 -10.11
N LEU A 83 2.62 -6.58 -10.02
CA LEU A 83 2.11 -5.91 -8.83
C LEU A 83 0.60 -5.62 -8.88
N TRP A 84 -0.12 -5.99 -9.94
CA TRP A 84 -1.58 -5.89 -9.99
C TRP A 84 -2.33 -6.45 -8.76
N PRO A 85 -1.84 -7.46 -8.00
CA PRO A 85 -2.55 -7.93 -6.81
C PRO A 85 -2.65 -6.87 -5.70
N ILE A 86 -1.89 -5.77 -5.81
CA ILE A 86 -2.05 -4.57 -4.97
C ILE A 86 -3.47 -3.98 -5.10
N PHE A 87 -4.15 -4.13 -6.24
CA PHE A 87 -5.56 -3.73 -6.37
C PHE A 87 -6.50 -4.52 -5.44
N ILE A 88 -6.14 -5.76 -5.08
CA ILE A 88 -6.87 -6.59 -4.12
C ILE A 88 -6.43 -6.25 -2.68
N LEU A 89 -5.14 -5.97 -2.49
CA LEU A 89 -4.59 -5.61 -1.17
C LEU A 89 -5.01 -4.21 -0.70
N ALA A 90 -5.26 -3.27 -1.61
CA ALA A 90 -5.72 -1.92 -1.28
C ALA A 90 -7.03 -1.90 -0.45
N PRO A 91 -8.13 -2.56 -0.86
CA PRO A 91 -9.33 -2.66 -0.03
C PRO A 91 -9.09 -3.51 1.23
N ALA A 92 -8.22 -4.52 1.20
CA ALA A 92 -7.84 -5.26 2.40
C ALA A 92 -7.18 -4.34 3.45
N PHE A 93 -6.30 -3.43 3.01
CA PHE A 93 -5.63 -2.45 3.85
C PHE A 93 -6.60 -1.41 4.40
N GLY A 94 -7.48 -0.85 3.57
CA GLY A 94 -8.50 0.10 4.03
C GLY A 94 -9.44 -0.51 5.08
N LEU A 95 -9.89 -1.76 4.87
CA LEU A 95 -10.69 -2.50 5.86
C LEU A 95 -9.89 -2.82 7.13
N PHE A 96 -8.60 -3.15 7.00
CA PHE A 96 -7.72 -3.38 8.15
C PHE A 96 -7.55 -2.12 9.00
N GLN A 97 -7.40 -0.96 8.36
CA GLN A 97 -7.32 0.34 9.04
C GLN A 97 -8.61 0.64 9.81
N LEU A 98 -9.78 0.41 9.19
CA LEU A 98 -11.08 0.50 9.87
C LEU A 98 -11.19 -0.45 11.06
N TYR A 99 -10.70 -1.69 10.95
CA TYR A 99 -10.75 -2.66 12.06
C TYR A 99 -9.87 -2.24 13.26
N PHE A 100 -8.69 -1.67 12.99
CA PHE A 100 -7.76 -1.30 14.05
C PHE A 100 -8.13 0.01 14.75
N PHE A 101 -8.52 1.03 13.97
CA PHE A 101 -8.78 2.38 14.47
C PHE A 101 -10.27 2.70 14.66
N GLY A 102 -11.17 1.90 14.10
CA GLY A 102 -12.61 2.06 14.26
C GLY A 102 -13.22 1.20 15.37
N LYS A 103 -14.54 0.99 15.26
CA LYS A 103 -15.25 0.03 16.10
C LYS A 103 -14.80 -1.37 15.66
N ARG A 104 -14.11 -2.08 16.56
CA ARG A 104 -13.63 -3.47 16.35
C ARG A 104 -14.80 -4.44 16.14
N GLU A 105 -15.38 -4.41 14.95
CA GLU A 105 -16.39 -5.36 14.55
C GLU A 105 -15.72 -6.64 14.08
N ARG A 106 -15.98 -7.73 14.81
CA ARG A 106 -15.43 -9.05 14.48
C ARG A 106 -15.82 -9.53 13.08
N GLY A 107 -16.94 -9.04 12.53
CA GLY A 107 -17.41 -9.36 11.18
C GLY A 107 -16.46 -8.91 10.07
N LEU A 108 -15.71 -7.82 10.26
CA LEU A 108 -14.79 -7.31 9.25
C LEU A 108 -13.53 -8.18 9.05
N PHE A 109 -13.19 -9.00 10.05
CA PHE A 109 -11.98 -9.82 10.01
C PHE A 109 -12.02 -10.86 8.89
N VAL A 110 -13.22 -11.36 8.54
CA VAL A 110 -13.40 -12.35 7.48
C VAL A 110 -13.08 -11.73 6.10
N PRO A 111 -13.70 -10.61 5.68
CA PRO A 111 -13.31 -9.91 4.44
C PRO A 111 -11.83 -9.54 4.38
N ILE A 112 -11.27 -8.98 5.46
CA ILE A 112 -9.85 -8.60 5.53
C ILE A 112 -8.97 -9.83 5.29
N GLY A 113 -9.22 -10.93 6.01
CA GLY A 113 -8.44 -12.15 5.88
C GLY A 113 -8.51 -12.74 4.46
N ILE A 114 -9.70 -12.80 3.87
CA ILE A 114 -9.89 -13.34 2.51
C ILE A 114 -9.15 -12.48 1.48
N LEU A 115 -9.36 -11.15 1.49
CA LEU A 115 -8.72 -10.24 0.54
C LEU A 115 -7.20 -10.22 0.71
N SER A 116 -6.71 -10.22 1.95
CA SER A 116 -5.27 -10.29 2.23
C SER A 116 -4.65 -11.60 1.75
N VAL A 117 -5.27 -12.75 2.05
CA VAL A 117 -4.74 -14.07 1.63
C VAL A 117 -4.76 -14.20 0.12
N ILE A 118 -5.88 -13.85 -0.53
CA ILE A 118 -5.99 -13.92 -1.99
C ILE A 118 -4.98 -12.97 -2.63
N GLY A 119 -4.96 -11.71 -2.21
CA GLY A 119 -4.01 -10.71 -2.73
C GLY A 119 -2.56 -11.13 -2.56
N LEU A 120 -2.19 -11.70 -1.40
CA LEU A 120 -0.85 -12.22 -1.15
C LEU A 120 -0.53 -13.44 -2.02
N ILE A 121 -1.44 -14.39 -2.19
CA ILE A 121 -1.21 -15.56 -3.07
C ILE A 121 -0.96 -15.09 -4.50
N PHE A 122 -1.79 -14.18 -5.02
CA PHE A 122 -1.58 -13.63 -6.35
C PHE A 122 -0.27 -12.83 -6.44
N LEU A 123 0.09 -12.05 -5.42
CA LEU A 123 1.36 -11.30 -5.43
C LEU A 123 2.57 -12.25 -5.44
N LEU A 124 2.55 -13.26 -4.57
CA LEU A 124 3.63 -14.24 -4.46
C LEU A 124 3.77 -15.07 -5.73
N THR A 125 2.66 -15.49 -6.34
CA THR A 125 2.70 -16.24 -7.61
C THR A 125 3.31 -15.42 -8.74
N ASN A 126 2.91 -14.14 -8.89
CA ASN A 126 3.49 -13.25 -9.90
C ASN A 126 4.97 -12.92 -9.64
N LEU A 127 5.39 -12.87 -8.37
CA LEU A 127 6.80 -12.75 -8.01
C LEU A 127 7.56 -14.04 -8.37
N THR A 128 7.04 -15.23 -8.03
CA THR A 128 7.73 -16.50 -8.33
C THR A 128 7.95 -16.76 -9.81
N THR A 129 7.06 -16.27 -10.67
CA THR A 129 7.19 -16.45 -12.12
C THR A 129 8.27 -15.57 -12.73
N THR A 130 8.74 -14.55 -12.02
CA THR A 130 9.91 -13.75 -12.41
C THR A 130 11.19 -14.32 -11.77
N GLU A 131 12.30 -14.32 -12.51
CA GLU A 131 13.61 -14.80 -12.02
C GLU A 131 14.04 -14.14 -10.69
N VAL A 132 13.65 -12.88 -10.49
CA VAL A 132 13.94 -12.10 -9.28
C VAL A 132 13.04 -12.48 -8.09
N GLY A 133 11.76 -12.77 -8.32
CA GLY A 133 10.83 -13.03 -7.22
C GLY A 133 10.86 -14.47 -6.72
N GLY A 134 11.30 -15.43 -7.55
CA GLY A 134 11.70 -16.77 -7.07
C GLY A 134 12.82 -16.70 -6.02
N ALA A 135 13.82 -15.85 -6.24
CA ALA A 135 14.91 -15.63 -5.29
C ALA A 135 14.44 -14.96 -3.99
N LEU A 136 13.55 -13.96 -4.07
CA LEU A 136 12.98 -13.30 -2.89
C LEU A 136 12.14 -14.25 -2.03
N ILE A 137 11.34 -15.11 -2.65
CA ILE A 137 10.52 -16.09 -1.92
C ILE A 137 11.40 -17.18 -1.31
N GLY A 138 12.43 -17.64 -2.03
CA GLY A 138 13.47 -18.50 -1.45
C GLY A 138 14.11 -17.85 -0.21
N PHE A 139 14.44 -16.57 -0.28
CA PHE A 139 15.01 -15.83 0.85
C PHE A 139 14.04 -15.73 2.04
N ILE A 140 12.76 -15.47 1.79
CA ILE A 140 11.71 -15.43 2.82
C ILE A 140 11.53 -16.82 3.48
N PHE A 141 11.55 -17.90 2.71
CA PHE A 141 11.48 -19.27 3.25
C PHE A 141 12.73 -19.64 4.05
N ILE A 142 13.91 -19.22 3.60
CA ILE A 142 15.17 -19.39 4.34
C ILE A 142 15.10 -18.64 5.68
N LEU A 143 14.63 -17.39 5.68
CA LEU A 143 14.45 -16.59 6.89
C LEU A 143 13.40 -17.19 7.82
N MET A 144 12.24 -17.62 7.31
CA MET A 144 11.24 -18.31 8.11
C MET A 144 11.78 -19.62 8.70
N GLY A 145 12.52 -20.40 7.91
CA GLY A 145 13.20 -21.61 8.37
C GLY A 145 14.18 -21.32 9.50
N LEU A 146 15.02 -20.29 9.35
CA LEU A 146 15.94 -19.80 10.38
C LEU A 146 15.20 -19.39 11.65
N LEU A 147 14.14 -18.59 11.54
CA LEU A 147 13.35 -18.12 12.69
C LEU A 147 12.69 -19.28 13.45
N ILE A 148 12.16 -20.29 12.74
CA ILE A 148 11.60 -21.51 13.37
C ILE A 148 12.70 -22.29 14.09
N LEU A 149 13.89 -22.38 13.50
CA LEU A 149 15.05 -23.08 14.08
C LEU A 149 15.55 -22.38 15.36
N PHE A 150 15.58 -21.04 15.37
CA PHE A 150 15.95 -20.24 16.54
C PHE A 150 14.86 -20.25 17.61
N LYS A 151 13.57 -20.25 17.23
CA LYS A 151 12.46 -20.31 18.18
C LYS A 151 12.38 -21.64 18.94
N ARG A 152 13.00 -22.71 18.42
CA ARG A 152 13.07 -24.03 19.08
C ARG A 152 14.23 -24.17 20.07
N ARG A 153 15.10 -23.16 20.21
CA ARG A 153 16.17 -23.10 21.23
C ARG A 153 15.86 -22.13 22.38
N LYS A 154 14.62 -22.16 22.91
CA LYS A 154 14.30 -21.68 24.25
C LYS A 154 13.27 -22.59 24.88
#